data_AF-A0A6B2LHM2-F1
#
_entry.id   AF-A0A6B2LHM2-F1
#
_cell.length_a   1.000
_cell.length_b   1.000
_cell.length_c   1.000
_cell.angle_alpha   90.00
_cell.angle_beta   90.00
_cell.angle_gamma   90.00
#
_symmetry.space_group_name_H-M   'P 1'
#
loop_
_entity.id
_entity.type
_entity.pdbx_description
1 polymer ?
#
loop_
_entity_poly.entity_id
_entity_poly.type
_entity_poly.pdbx_seq_one_letter_code
_entity_poly.pdbx_strand_id
1 'polypeptide(L)'
;MAIKKDWIVGQDYNSTKEKLTNLRKRLVVNQIATPLTVDTYETHAKIALEVSDLDTFIQCFPVLVSLYKRGLPGHVQEFTAYSILYHLSMKQKDQYEKIIGSILTNDLKHEAIDHAIQTCKAVEAGKYKELFGLYLKSPNLNECLLEPLIPQMRLTAIKQILAKHKTCPITALTTELNFKNEEECSTFLTEHKYSIQYGCLVRPPKPPKNTNKE
;
A
#
# COMPACT_ATOMS: atom_id res chain seq x y z
N MET A 1 9.00 -24.78 -5.87
CA MET A 1 8.03 -25.00 -6.97
C MET A 1 8.63 -24.56 -8.30
N ALA A 2 8.45 -25.32 -9.39
CA ALA A 2 9.02 -24.98 -10.71
C ALA A 2 8.54 -23.62 -11.24
N ILE A 3 7.26 -23.29 -11.03
CA ILE A 3 6.65 -22.01 -11.44
C ILE A 3 7.37 -20.80 -10.81
N LYS A 4 7.87 -20.91 -9.56
CA LYS A 4 8.67 -19.83 -8.94
C LYS A 4 9.96 -19.57 -9.72
N LYS A 5 10.62 -20.64 -10.19
CA LYS A 5 11.84 -20.53 -10.99
C LYS A 5 11.54 -19.92 -12.35
N ASP A 6 10.44 -20.33 -12.98
CA ASP A 6 9.98 -19.76 -14.25
C ASP A 6 9.69 -18.25 -14.12
N TRP A 7 9.04 -17.82 -13.03
CA TRP A 7 8.79 -16.40 -12.76
C TRP A 7 10.10 -15.60 -12.63
N ILE A 8 11.05 -16.11 -11.85
CA ILE A 8 12.35 -15.44 -11.61
C ILE A 8 13.14 -15.27 -12.92
N VAL A 9 13.09 -16.25 -13.83
CA VAL A 9 13.89 -16.23 -15.06
C VAL A 9 13.19 -15.50 -16.20
N GLY A 10 11.88 -15.69 -16.37
CA GLY A 10 11.15 -15.24 -17.54
C GLY A 10 10.27 -14.02 -17.34
N GLN A 11 9.81 -13.75 -16.11
CA GLN A 11 8.84 -12.69 -15.78
C GLN A 11 7.59 -12.63 -16.70
N ASP A 12 7.23 -13.74 -17.36
CA ASP A 12 5.99 -13.84 -18.14
C ASP A 12 4.81 -14.00 -17.18
N TYR A 13 4.18 -12.87 -16.87
CA TYR A 13 3.07 -12.83 -15.92
C TYR A 13 1.86 -13.60 -16.42
N ASN A 14 1.52 -13.54 -17.70
CA ASN A 14 0.33 -14.20 -18.24
C ASN A 14 0.46 -15.72 -18.16
N SER A 15 1.60 -16.27 -18.59
CA SER A 15 1.88 -17.70 -18.47
C SER A 15 1.92 -18.15 -17.02
N THR A 16 2.55 -17.37 -16.14
CA THR A 16 2.66 -17.69 -14.71
C THR A 16 1.29 -17.67 -14.02
N LYS A 17 0.48 -16.64 -14.27
CA LYS A 17 -0.90 -16.50 -13.78
C LYS A 17 -1.76 -17.66 -14.25
N GLU A 18 -1.67 -18.07 -15.50
CA GLU A 18 -2.41 -19.21 -16.03
C GLU A 18 -2.01 -20.52 -15.33
N LYS A 19 -0.71 -20.82 -15.23
CA LYS A 19 -0.18 -22.01 -14.53
C LYS A 19 -0.67 -22.07 -13.08
N LEU A 20 -0.57 -20.97 -12.34
CA LEU A 20 -1.00 -20.88 -10.94
C LEU A 20 -2.52 -20.97 -10.81
N THR A 21 -3.27 -20.37 -11.73
CA THR A 21 -4.74 -20.48 -11.77
C THR A 21 -5.16 -21.94 -11.96
N ASN A 22 -4.55 -22.64 -12.91
CA ASN A 22 -4.83 -24.04 -13.19
C ASN A 22 -4.45 -24.94 -12.00
N LEU A 23 -3.32 -24.68 -11.35
CA LEU A 23 -2.90 -25.41 -10.16
C LEU A 23 -3.88 -25.18 -8.99
N ARG A 24 -4.26 -23.94 -8.71
CA ARG A 24 -5.26 -23.61 -7.67
C ARG A 24 -6.59 -24.31 -7.93
N LYS A 25 -7.10 -24.28 -9.16
CA LYS A 25 -8.33 -24.98 -9.57
C LYS A 25 -8.23 -26.48 -9.29
N ARG A 26 -7.11 -27.13 -9.68
CA ARG A 26 -6.88 -28.56 -9.41
C ARG A 26 -6.87 -28.86 -7.91
N LEU A 27 -6.21 -28.04 -7.10
CA LEU A 27 -6.15 -28.23 -5.65
C LEU A 27 -7.54 -28.14 -5.01
N VAL A 28 -8.38 -27.20 -5.45
CA VAL A 28 -9.76 -27.04 -4.99
C VAL A 28 -10.62 -28.25 -5.38
N VAL A 29 -10.59 -28.66 -6.65
CA VAL A 29 -11.38 -29.80 -7.16
C VAL A 29 -11.05 -31.09 -6.40
N ASN A 30 -9.77 -31.32 -6.09
CA ASN A 30 -9.32 -32.49 -5.35
C ASN A 30 -9.39 -32.32 -3.82
N GLN A 31 -9.91 -31.18 -3.33
CA GLN A 31 -10.01 -30.84 -1.90
C GLN A 31 -8.66 -30.96 -1.15
N ILE A 32 -7.55 -30.68 -1.83
CA ILE A 32 -6.20 -30.80 -1.29
C ILE A 32 -5.88 -29.53 -0.50
N ALA A 33 -5.72 -29.68 0.82
CA ALA A 33 -5.31 -28.62 1.73
C ALA A 33 -4.05 -29.05 2.47
N THR A 34 -2.91 -28.70 1.87
CA THR A 34 -1.57 -29.09 2.33
C THR A 34 -0.67 -27.85 2.35
N PRO A 35 0.56 -27.93 2.90
CA PRO A 35 1.54 -26.85 2.77
C PRO A 35 1.81 -26.45 1.31
N LEU A 36 1.71 -27.37 0.35
CA LEU A 36 1.80 -27.06 -1.07
C LEU A 36 0.65 -26.16 -1.54
N THR A 37 -0.55 -26.38 -1.00
CA THR A 37 -1.71 -25.51 -1.28
C THR A 37 -1.41 -24.10 -0.80
N VAL A 38 -0.92 -23.94 0.44
CA VAL A 38 -0.52 -22.62 0.96
C VAL A 38 0.53 -21.98 0.06
N ASP A 39 1.64 -22.68 -0.22
CA ASP A 39 2.72 -22.16 -1.07
C ASP A 39 2.22 -21.70 -2.45
N THR A 40 1.29 -22.44 -3.05
CA THR A 40 0.71 -22.09 -4.35
C THR A 40 -0.07 -20.78 -4.28
N TYR A 41 -0.93 -20.63 -3.27
CA TYR A 41 -1.75 -19.42 -3.12
C TYR A 41 -0.91 -18.21 -2.72
N GLU A 42 0.06 -18.38 -1.82
CA GLU A 42 0.97 -17.30 -1.43
C GLU A 42 1.80 -16.83 -2.63
N THR A 43 2.35 -17.76 -3.42
CA THR A 43 3.11 -17.43 -4.63
C THR A 43 2.28 -16.61 -5.59
N HIS A 44 1.04 -17.03 -5.86
CA HIS A 44 0.16 -16.32 -6.79
C HIS A 44 -0.21 -14.94 -6.26
N ALA A 45 -0.50 -14.82 -4.96
CA ALA A 45 -0.81 -13.53 -4.35
C ALA A 45 0.39 -12.57 -4.39
N LYS A 46 1.60 -13.04 -4.10
CA LYS A 46 2.81 -12.21 -4.13
C LYS A 46 3.16 -11.72 -5.54
N ILE A 47 3.13 -12.63 -6.53
CA ILE A 47 3.37 -12.25 -7.93
C ILE A 47 2.29 -11.26 -8.42
N ALA A 48 1.04 -11.46 -8.02
CA ALA A 48 -0.04 -10.51 -8.33
C ALA A 48 0.20 -9.12 -7.72
N LEU A 49 0.70 -9.03 -6.48
CA LEU A 49 1.09 -7.76 -5.87
C LEU A 49 2.24 -7.07 -6.62
N GLU A 50 3.28 -7.83 -7.01
CA GLU A 50 4.44 -7.30 -7.75
C GLU A 50 4.04 -6.61 -9.06
N VAL A 51 3.00 -7.11 -9.75
CA VAL A 51 2.48 -6.52 -11.00
C VAL A 51 1.21 -5.68 -10.80
N SER A 52 0.85 -5.35 -9.56
CA SER A 52 -0.34 -4.56 -9.21
C SER A 52 -1.70 -5.17 -9.65
N ASP A 53 -1.79 -6.49 -9.81
CA ASP A 53 -3.03 -7.22 -10.08
C ASP A 53 -3.78 -7.53 -8.78
N LEU A 54 -4.42 -6.49 -8.23
CA LEU A 54 -5.16 -6.59 -6.97
C LEU A 54 -6.34 -7.56 -7.06
N ASP A 55 -6.98 -7.73 -8.22
CA ASP A 55 -8.09 -8.66 -8.41
C ASP A 55 -7.64 -10.10 -8.14
N THR A 56 -6.48 -10.48 -8.67
CA THR A 56 -5.91 -11.82 -8.46
C THR A 56 -5.47 -12.01 -7.01
N PHE A 57 -4.89 -10.98 -6.38
CA PHE A 57 -4.57 -10.99 -4.95
C PHE A 57 -5.82 -11.22 -4.09
N ILE A 58 -6.90 -10.46 -4.32
CA ILE A 58 -8.16 -10.56 -3.58
C ILE A 58 -8.79 -11.95 -3.74
N GLN A 59 -8.67 -12.58 -4.92
CA GLN A 59 -9.14 -13.96 -5.12
C GLN A 59 -8.34 -15.02 -4.35
N CYS A 60 -7.06 -14.76 -4.08
CA CYS A 60 -6.23 -15.67 -3.28
C CYS A 60 -6.51 -15.52 -1.77
N PHE A 61 -6.82 -14.31 -1.35
CA PHE A 61 -6.78 -13.91 0.05
C PHE A 61 -7.74 -14.68 0.99
N PRO A 62 -9.06 -14.81 0.71
CA PRO A 62 -9.97 -15.58 1.58
C PRO A 62 -9.58 -17.05 1.74
N VAL A 63 -8.98 -17.64 0.70
CA VAL A 63 -8.53 -19.04 0.76
C VAL A 63 -7.33 -19.17 1.68
N LEU A 64 -6.35 -18.26 1.60
CA LEU A 64 -5.21 -18.24 2.52
C LEU A 64 -5.66 -18.10 3.97
N VAL A 65 -6.59 -17.18 4.26
CA VAL A 65 -7.16 -17.03 5.61
C VAL A 65 -7.80 -18.34 6.10
N SER A 66 -8.53 -19.04 5.24
CA SER A 66 -9.14 -20.34 5.58
C SER A 66 -8.08 -21.42 5.85
N LEU A 67 -7.02 -21.48 5.03
CA LEU A 67 -5.92 -22.43 5.20
C LEU A 67 -5.15 -22.19 6.51
N TYR A 68 -4.88 -20.92 6.86
CA TYR A 68 -4.22 -20.57 8.13
C TYR A 68 -5.09 -20.91 9.35
N LYS A 69 -6.40 -20.68 9.29
CA LYS A 69 -7.34 -21.08 10.35
C LYS A 69 -7.38 -22.59 10.59
N ARG A 70 -7.03 -23.38 9.58
CA ARG A 70 -6.88 -24.85 9.69
C ARG A 70 -5.52 -25.28 10.25
N GLY A 71 -4.65 -24.34 10.62
CA GLY A 71 -3.33 -24.60 11.19
C GLY A 71 -2.27 -24.95 10.15
N LEU A 72 -2.51 -24.71 8.86
CA LEU A 72 -1.49 -24.95 7.84
C LEU A 72 -0.40 -23.86 7.92
N PRO A 73 0.89 -24.26 7.85
CA PRO A 73 2.00 -23.32 7.97
C PRO A 73 2.11 -22.44 6.71
N GLY A 74 2.63 -21.23 6.89
CA GLY A 74 2.85 -20.24 5.83
C GLY A 74 3.30 -18.90 6.41
N HIS A 75 3.25 -17.86 5.60
CA HIS A 75 3.62 -16.48 5.94
C HIS A 75 2.43 -15.74 6.57
N VAL A 76 1.89 -16.28 7.66
CA VAL A 76 0.66 -15.79 8.30
C VAL A 76 0.76 -14.30 8.67
N GLN A 77 1.87 -13.90 9.28
CA GLN A 77 2.08 -12.52 9.73
C GLN A 77 2.22 -11.55 8.55
N GLU A 78 2.90 -11.95 7.48
CA GLU A 78 3.05 -11.18 6.25
C GLU A 78 1.68 -10.94 5.59
N PHE A 79 0.87 -11.98 5.42
CA PHE A 79 -0.46 -11.85 4.84
C PHE A 79 -1.46 -11.12 5.75
N THR A 80 -1.25 -11.17 7.07
CA THR A 80 -1.99 -10.34 8.02
C THR A 80 -1.67 -8.86 7.82
N ALA A 81 -0.39 -8.51 7.66
CA ALA A 81 0.03 -7.15 7.33
C ALA A 81 -0.56 -6.67 6.00
N TYR A 82 -0.52 -7.50 4.96
CA TYR A 82 -1.17 -7.20 3.68
C TYR A 82 -2.66 -6.93 3.81
N SER A 83 -3.37 -7.68 4.66
CA SER A 83 -4.79 -7.45 4.93
C SER A 83 -5.05 -6.07 5.53
N ILE A 84 -4.26 -5.70 6.56
CA ILE A 84 -4.35 -4.39 7.20
C ILE A 84 -4.14 -3.27 6.17
N LEU A 85 -3.05 -3.36 5.39
CA LEU A 85 -2.69 -2.33 4.41
C LEU A 85 -3.68 -2.24 3.25
N TYR A 86 -4.22 -3.37 2.79
CA TYR A 86 -5.27 -3.39 1.79
C TYR A 86 -6.54 -2.67 2.28
N HIS A 87 -7.01 -2.99 3.50
CA HIS A 87 -8.18 -2.32 4.04
C HIS A 87 -7.92 -0.84 4.34
N LEU A 88 -6.68 -0.48 4.72
CA LEU A 88 -6.25 0.91 4.86
C LEU A 88 -6.33 1.67 3.52
N SER A 89 -5.82 1.08 2.42
CA SER A 89 -5.86 1.68 1.09
C SER A 89 -7.29 1.86 0.55
N MET A 90 -8.19 0.94 0.92
CA MET A 90 -9.62 1.01 0.63
C MET A 90 -10.42 1.91 1.59
N LYS A 91 -9.77 2.58 2.55
CA LYS A 91 -10.39 3.44 3.57
C LYS A 91 -11.43 2.71 4.44
N GLN A 92 -11.24 1.41 4.65
CA GLN A 92 -12.12 0.56 5.43
C GLN A 92 -11.61 0.45 6.87
N LYS A 93 -11.81 1.52 7.65
CA LYS A 93 -11.31 1.65 9.02
C LYS A 93 -11.73 0.51 9.94
N ASP A 94 -13.03 0.25 10.00
CA ASP A 94 -13.59 -0.80 10.87
C ASP A 94 -12.99 -2.19 10.57
N GLN A 95 -12.61 -2.44 9.32
CA GLN A 95 -12.07 -3.73 8.89
C GLN A 95 -10.62 -3.94 9.36
N TYR A 96 -9.74 -2.96 9.15
CA TYR A 96 -8.36 -3.12 9.62
C TYR A 96 -8.26 -3.03 11.15
N GLU A 97 -9.10 -2.23 11.82
CA GLU A 97 -9.13 -2.19 13.29
C GLU A 97 -9.58 -3.53 13.88
N LYS A 98 -10.58 -4.16 13.26
CA LYS A 98 -11.04 -5.51 13.64
C LYS A 98 -9.93 -6.55 13.46
N ILE A 99 -9.17 -6.47 12.37
CA ILE A 99 -8.03 -7.36 12.15
C ILE A 99 -6.99 -7.15 13.26
N ILE A 100 -6.57 -5.90 13.49
CA ILE A 100 -5.59 -5.54 14.54
C ILE A 100 -6.04 -6.06 15.91
N GLY A 101 -7.32 -5.89 16.26
CA GLY A 101 -7.89 -6.36 17.53
C GLY A 101 -7.94 -7.89 17.67
N SER A 102 -7.80 -8.64 16.57
CA SER A 102 -7.77 -10.11 16.57
C SER A 102 -6.35 -10.70 16.58
N ILE A 103 -5.31 -9.87 16.46
CA ILE A 103 -3.91 -10.33 16.43
C ILE A 103 -3.47 -10.73 17.84
N LEU A 104 -2.80 -11.87 17.94
CA LEU A 104 -2.21 -12.34 19.18
C LEU A 104 -1.06 -11.44 19.62
N THR A 105 -0.92 -11.19 20.93
CA THR A 105 0.10 -10.27 21.48
C THR A 105 1.53 -10.61 21.04
N ASN A 106 1.84 -11.89 20.83
CA ASN A 106 3.16 -12.33 20.38
C ASN A 106 3.46 -11.94 18.92
N ASP A 107 2.43 -11.86 18.07
CA ASP A 107 2.58 -11.53 16.64
C ASP A 107 2.63 -10.02 16.39
N LEU A 108 2.19 -9.19 17.35
CA LEU A 108 2.23 -7.72 17.23
C LEU A 108 3.65 -7.16 17.05
N LYS A 109 4.68 -7.90 17.45
CA LYS A 109 6.09 -7.51 17.30
C LYS A 109 6.71 -7.96 15.97
N HIS A 110 5.99 -8.72 15.16
CA HIS A 110 6.49 -9.14 13.86
C HIS A 110 6.64 -7.91 12.96
N GLU A 111 7.80 -7.75 12.33
CA GLU A 111 8.19 -6.57 11.53
C GLU A 111 7.09 -6.14 10.54
N ALA A 112 6.53 -7.09 9.78
CA ALA A 112 5.45 -6.81 8.82
C ALA A 112 4.18 -6.24 9.47
N ILE A 113 3.76 -6.79 10.61
CA ILE A 113 2.54 -6.39 11.32
C ILE A 113 2.77 -5.03 12.00
N ASP A 114 3.90 -4.88 12.69
CA ASP A 114 4.25 -3.63 13.35
C ASP A 114 4.34 -2.48 12.33
N HIS A 115 4.98 -2.70 11.19
CA HIS A 115 5.01 -1.75 10.08
C HIS A 115 3.59 -1.37 9.60
N ALA A 116 2.70 -2.34 9.41
CA ALA A 116 1.34 -2.08 8.97
C ALA A 116 0.55 -1.25 10.01
N ILE A 117 0.68 -1.57 11.30
CA ILE A 117 0.05 -0.83 12.40
C ILE A 117 0.60 0.60 12.49
N GLN A 118 1.91 0.78 12.41
CA GLN A 118 2.54 2.11 12.39
C GLN A 118 2.05 2.92 11.19
N THR A 119 1.89 2.27 10.04
CA THR A 119 1.36 2.91 8.83
C THR A 119 -0.08 3.38 9.02
N CYS A 120 -0.96 2.55 9.59
CA CYS A 120 -2.32 2.98 9.97
C CYS A 120 -2.29 4.23 10.86
N LYS A 121 -1.49 4.21 11.93
CA LYS A 121 -1.36 5.35 12.87
C LYS A 121 -0.87 6.62 12.16
N ALA A 122 0.12 6.51 11.27
CA ALA A 122 0.67 7.63 10.54
C ALA A 122 -0.37 8.24 9.59
N VAL A 123 -1.13 7.41 8.86
CA VAL A 123 -2.19 7.84 7.95
C VAL A 123 -3.33 8.53 8.71
N GLU A 124 -3.80 7.94 9.81
CA GLU A 124 -4.89 8.50 10.62
C GLU A 124 -4.52 9.85 11.25
N ALA A 125 -3.29 9.97 11.75
CA ALA A 125 -2.79 11.21 12.32
C ALA A 125 -2.38 12.25 11.25
N GLY A 126 -2.45 11.91 9.96
CA GLY A 126 -1.99 12.77 8.86
C GLY A 126 -0.49 13.07 8.90
N LYS A 127 0.32 12.20 9.52
CA LYS A 127 1.76 12.37 9.71
C LYS A 127 2.52 11.89 8.47
N TYR A 128 2.49 12.70 7.42
CA TYR A 128 3.05 12.34 6.11
C TYR A 128 4.56 11.98 6.15
N LYS A 129 5.37 12.66 6.98
CA LYS A 129 6.81 12.36 7.10
C LYS A 129 7.04 10.94 7.63
N GLU A 130 6.30 10.55 8.65
CA GLU A 130 6.37 9.20 9.21
C GLU A 130 5.92 8.17 8.16
N LEU A 131 4.84 8.46 7.43
CA LEU A 131 4.38 7.60 6.35
C LEU A 131 5.42 7.40 5.24
N PHE A 132 6.05 8.46 4.72
CA PHE A 132 7.06 8.30 3.67
C PHE A 132 8.29 7.55 4.18
N GLY A 133 8.67 7.75 5.44
CA GLY A 133 9.71 6.95 6.10
C GLY A 133 9.34 5.46 6.19
N LEU A 134 8.08 5.15 6.50
CA LEU A 134 7.56 3.78 6.52
C LEU A 134 7.48 3.19 5.11
N TYR A 135 7.04 3.96 4.12
CA TYR A 135 6.96 3.53 2.73
C TYR A 135 8.33 3.10 2.18
N LEU A 136 9.38 3.88 2.45
CA LEU A 136 10.76 3.56 2.05
C LEU A 136 11.36 2.35 2.80
N LYS A 137 10.80 2.01 3.97
CA LYS A 137 11.23 0.89 4.82
C LYS A 137 10.19 -0.24 4.84
N SER A 138 9.43 -0.38 3.77
CA SER A 138 8.38 -1.39 3.67
C SER A 138 8.99 -2.79 3.68
N PRO A 139 8.58 -3.68 4.60
CA PRO A 139 9.00 -5.07 4.58
C PRO A 139 8.18 -5.84 3.53
N ASN A 140 8.82 -6.82 2.88
CA ASN A 140 8.22 -7.70 1.88
C ASN A 140 7.66 -6.92 0.68
N LEU A 141 6.34 -6.97 0.44
CA LEU A 141 5.62 -6.25 -0.63
C LEU A 141 4.60 -5.25 -0.06
N ASN A 142 4.82 -4.76 1.16
CA ASN A 142 3.91 -3.81 1.81
C ASN A 142 3.74 -2.53 0.99
N GLU A 143 4.81 -2.08 0.32
CA GLU A 143 4.84 -0.91 -0.55
C GLU A 143 3.82 -0.99 -1.70
N CYS A 144 3.60 -2.18 -2.27
CA CYS A 144 2.62 -2.40 -3.35
C CYS A 144 1.20 -2.03 -2.90
N LEU A 145 0.88 -2.27 -1.62
CA LEU A 145 -0.44 -1.96 -1.04
C LEU A 145 -0.54 -0.52 -0.55
N LEU A 146 0.60 0.15 -0.33
CA LEU A 146 0.66 1.56 0.03
C LEU A 146 0.65 2.49 -1.18
N GLU A 147 1.05 2.02 -2.37
CA GLU A 147 1.11 2.81 -3.60
C GLU A 147 -0.17 3.64 -3.85
N PRO A 148 -1.40 3.09 -3.69
CA PRO A 148 -2.63 3.86 -3.91
C PRO A 148 -2.85 5.01 -2.90
N LEU A 149 -2.20 4.96 -1.73
CA LEU A 149 -2.32 5.99 -0.69
C LEU A 149 -1.38 7.18 -0.91
N ILE A 150 -0.28 6.98 -1.64
CA ILE A 150 0.77 7.98 -1.83
C ILE A 150 0.24 9.31 -2.39
N PRO A 151 -0.59 9.34 -3.45
CA PRO A 151 -1.15 10.58 -3.97
C PRO A 151 -1.95 11.37 -2.91
N GLN A 152 -2.83 10.70 -2.17
CA GLN A 152 -3.64 11.36 -1.13
C GLN A 152 -2.78 11.94 0.00
N MET A 153 -1.68 11.25 0.31
CA MET A 153 -0.77 11.65 1.37
C MET A 153 0.12 12.82 0.94
N ARG A 154 0.57 12.85 -0.32
CA ARG A 154 1.20 14.02 -0.94
C ARG A 154 0.29 15.25 -0.84
N LEU A 155 -1.00 15.12 -1.16
CA LEU A 155 -1.96 16.22 -1.02
C LEU A 155 -2.15 16.70 0.42
N THR A 156 -2.18 15.76 1.36
CA THR A 156 -2.29 16.09 2.80
C THR A 156 -1.05 16.85 3.26
N ALA A 157 0.13 16.40 2.85
CA ALA A 157 1.39 17.06 3.14
C ALA A 157 1.46 18.48 2.56
N ILE A 158 1.11 18.65 1.28
CA ILE A 158 1.08 19.96 0.61
C ILE A 158 0.18 20.95 1.36
N LYS A 159 -1.02 20.52 1.79
CA LYS A 159 -1.92 21.36 2.58
C LYS A 159 -1.29 21.79 3.91
N GLN A 160 -0.61 20.87 4.61
CA GLN A 160 0.08 21.17 5.87
C GLN A 160 1.28 22.11 5.66
N ILE A 161 2.04 21.92 4.58
CA ILE A 161 3.18 22.79 4.22
C ILE A 161 2.68 24.21 3.92
N LEU A 162 1.64 24.36 3.08
CA LEU A 162 1.05 25.66 2.74
C LEU A 162 0.35 26.36 3.93
N ALA A 163 -0.03 25.61 4.96
CA ALA A 163 -0.54 26.18 6.20
C ALA A 163 0.57 26.90 6.99
N LYS A 164 1.81 26.37 6.94
CA LYS A 164 2.97 26.87 7.69
C LYS A 164 3.85 27.84 6.88
N HIS A 165 3.97 27.60 5.58
CA HIS A 165 4.87 28.34 4.68
C HIS A 165 4.06 28.98 3.54
N LYS A 166 4.39 30.24 3.19
CA LYS A 166 3.73 30.95 2.08
C LYS A 166 4.18 30.41 0.71
N THR A 167 5.44 30.01 0.62
CA THR A 167 6.08 29.45 -0.56
C THR A 167 6.95 28.26 -0.17
N CYS A 168 7.13 27.31 -1.08
CA CYS A 168 8.01 26.17 -0.89
C CYS A 168 8.71 25.81 -2.22
N PRO A 169 10.05 25.72 -2.27
CA PRO A 169 10.76 25.31 -3.48
C PRO A 169 10.35 23.90 -3.94
N ILE A 170 10.22 23.69 -5.26
CA ILE A 170 9.90 22.37 -5.82
C ILE A 170 10.98 21.34 -5.43
N THR A 171 12.26 21.73 -5.46
CA THR A 171 13.39 20.88 -5.02
C THR A 171 13.19 20.28 -3.62
N ALA A 172 12.74 21.11 -2.67
CA ALA A 172 12.46 20.70 -1.30
C ALA A 172 11.25 19.75 -1.25
N LEU A 173 10.16 20.08 -1.97
CA LEU A 173 8.97 19.23 -2.04
C LEU A 173 9.25 17.87 -2.69
N THR A 174 10.04 17.84 -3.76
CA THR A 174 10.44 16.62 -4.46
C THR A 174 11.11 15.65 -3.50
N THR A 175 12.06 16.17 -2.71
CA THR A 175 12.79 15.37 -1.71
C THR A 175 11.89 14.97 -0.54
N GLU A 176 11.11 15.90 0.02
CA GLU A 176 10.31 15.67 1.22
C GLU A 176 9.09 14.76 0.98
N LEU A 177 8.53 14.77 -0.24
CA LEU A 177 7.34 14.01 -0.61
C LEU A 177 7.64 12.80 -1.51
N ASN A 178 8.92 12.44 -1.59
CA ASN A 178 9.42 11.27 -2.31
C ASN A 178 8.93 11.20 -3.76
N PHE A 179 9.05 12.30 -4.50
CA PHE A 179 8.86 12.31 -5.96
C PHE A 179 10.14 11.85 -6.66
N LYS A 180 10.03 11.21 -7.83
CA LYS A 180 11.21 10.74 -8.59
C LYS A 180 12.07 11.89 -9.08
N ASN A 181 11.44 13.02 -9.45
CA ASN A 181 12.11 14.22 -9.92
C ASN A 181 11.20 15.46 -9.79
N GLU A 182 11.73 16.63 -10.10
CA GLU A 182 11.00 17.91 -10.04
C GLU A 182 9.88 18.01 -11.09
N GLU A 183 10.00 17.29 -12.21
CA GLU A 183 9.00 17.26 -13.27
C GLU A 183 7.73 16.51 -12.82
N GLU A 184 7.88 15.36 -12.18
CA GLU A 184 6.77 14.61 -11.57
C GLU A 184 6.09 15.45 -10.48
N CYS A 185 6.88 16.11 -9.63
CA CYS A 185 6.34 16.99 -8.60
C CYS A 185 5.53 18.15 -9.21
N SER A 186 6.07 18.82 -10.22
CA SER A 186 5.41 19.94 -10.89
C SER A 186 4.14 19.51 -11.62
N THR A 187 4.18 18.37 -12.30
CA THR A 187 3.02 17.78 -12.98
C THR A 187 1.92 17.46 -11.98
N PHE A 188 2.27 16.75 -10.90
CA PHE A 188 1.34 16.40 -9.84
C PHE A 188 0.67 17.64 -9.21
N LEU A 189 1.45 18.69 -8.92
CA LEU A 189 0.93 19.93 -8.36
C LEU A 189 -0.06 20.62 -9.32
N THR A 190 0.28 20.67 -10.61
CA THR A 190 -0.53 21.32 -11.65
C THR A 190 -1.84 20.56 -11.88
N GLU A 191 -1.80 19.23 -11.97
CA GLU A 191 -2.99 18.36 -12.07
C GLU A 191 -3.97 18.56 -10.90
N HIS A 192 -3.43 18.82 -9.71
CA HIS A 192 -4.21 19.08 -8.50
C HIS A 192 -4.52 20.57 -8.27
N LYS A 193 -4.34 21.41 -9.29
CA LYS A 193 -4.69 22.84 -9.30
C LYS A 193 -3.92 23.70 -8.28
N TYR A 194 -2.70 23.29 -7.92
CA TYR A 194 -1.78 24.14 -7.16
C TYR A 194 -1.01 25.08 -8.09
N SER A 195 -0.74 26.30 -7.64
CA SER A 195 0.00 27.30 -8.41
C SER A 195 1.50 27.20 -8.15
N ILE A 196 2.28 27.19 -9.23
CA ILE A 196 3.74 27.22 -9.22
C ILE A 196 4.19 28.56 -9.79
N GLN A 197 5.06 29.27 -9.09
CA GLN A 197 5.68 30.51 -9.57
C GLN A 197 7.17 30.50 -9.23
N TYR A 198 8.04 30.82 -10.20
CA TYR A 198 9.49 30.90 -10.02
C TYR A 198 10.10 29.65 -9.35
N GLY A 199 9.67 28.45 -9.76
CA GLY A 199 10.16 27.19 -9.19
C GLY A 199 9.66 26.89 -7.77
N CYS A 200 8.68 27.64 -7.27
CA CYS A 200 8.11 27.45 -5.94
C CYS A 200 6.60 27.17 -6.02
N LEU A 201 6.14 26.24 -5.18
CA LEU A 201 4.73 26.13 -4.83
C LEU A 201 4.32 27.40 -4.06
N VAL A 202 3.22 28.03 -4.47
CA VAL A 202 2.70 29.26 -3.86
C VAL A 202 1.30 29.05 -3.31
N ARG A 203 1.06 29.55 -2.10
CA ARG A 203 -0.28 29.55 -1.51
C ARG A 203 -1.21 30.46 -2.31
N PRO A 204 -2.42 30.00 -2.70
CA PRO A 204 -3.37 30.88 -3.38
C PRO A 204 -3.73 32.09 -2.49
N PRO A 205 -3.93 33.28 -3.08
CA PRO A 205 -4.33 34.46 -2.34
C PRO A 205 -5.64 34.18 -1.59
N LYS A 206 -5.73 34.62 -0.33
CA LYS A 206 -6.99 34.49 0.42
C LYS A 206 -8.08 35.27 -0.32
N PRO A 207 -9.29 34.72 -0.49
CA PRO A 207 -10.40 35.50 -1.02
C PRO A 207 -10.59 36.74 -0.13
N PRO A 208 -10.94 37.90 -0.72
CA PRO A 208 -11.16 39.12 0.05
C PRO A 208 -12.19 38.86 1.14
N LYS A 209 -11.87 39.27 2.38
CA LYS A 209 -12.86 39.24 3.46
C LYS A 209 -13.95 40.24 3.09
N ASN A 210 -15.18 39.77 2.87
CA ASN A 210 -16.34 40.65 2.82
C ASN A 210 -16.48 41.33 4.19
N THR A 211 -15.89 42.52 4.33
CA THR A 211 -16.21 43.46 5.40
C THR A 211 -17.46 44.22 4.99
N ASN A 212 -18.60 43.52 4.93
CA ASN A 212 -19.89 44.18 5.09
C ASN A 212 -20.16 44.24 6.59
N LYS A 213 -19.61 45.28 7.23
CA LYS A 213 -20.20 45.84 8.44
C LYS A 213 -21.10 46.98 7.95
N GLU A 214 -22.40 46.71 7.93
CA GLU A 214 -23.40 47.74 8.20
C GLU A 214 -23.44 47.99 9.71
#